data_AF-A0A7R9EKV3-F1
#
_entry.id   AF-A0A7R9EKV3-F1
#
_cell.length_a   1.000
_cell.length_b   1.000
_cell.length_c   1.000
_cell.angle_alpha   90.00
_cell.angle_beta   90.00
_cell.angle_gamma   90.00
#
_symmetry.space_group_name_H-M   'P 1'
#
loop_
_entity.id
_entity.type
_entity.pdbx_description
1 polymer ?
#
loop_
_entity_poly.entity_id
_entity_poly.type
_entity_poly.pdbx_seq_one_letter_code
_entity_poly.pdbx_strand_id
1 'polypeptide(L)'
;MSEEVAEVLSTPQAVKSKDPNQPLTYRYWTRPTHLQYKYLYNYRYNYYDDVIDYLDKRSKGLTREIPRPQTWAERALRSFSSRSETFGDRHKDWELLNTIRASNNYYHYHSRDYITKRYPALLY
;
A
#
# COMPACT_ATOMS: atom_id res chain seq x y z
N MET A 1 -65.54 -9.55 -4.83
CA MET A 1 -65.40 -8.32 -4.01
C MET A 1 -64.37 -8.60 -2.93
N SER A 2 -63.09 -8.52 -3.26
CA SER A 2 -62.01 -8.46 -2.28
C SER A 2 -60.85 -7.71 -2.93
N GLU A 3 -60.48 -6.59 -2.31
CA GLU A 3 -59.62 -5.53 -2.83
C GLU A 3 -58.15 -5.96 -2.86
N GLU A 4 -57.47 -5.61 -3.95
CA GLU A 4 -56.03 -5.79 -4.12
C GLU A 4 -55.33 -4.59 -3.48
N VAL A 5 -54.78 -4.77 -2.27
CA VAL A 5 -53.97 -3.74 -1.60
C VAL A 5 -52.61 -3.70 -2.27
N ALA A 6 -52.45 -2.80 -3.24
CA ALA A 6 -51.17 -2.49 -3.85
C ALA A 6 -50.26 -1.78 -2.83
N GLU A 7 -49.22 -2.47 -2.39
CA GLU A 7 -48.15 -1.91 -1.56
C GLU A 7 -47.33 -0.90 -2.37
N VAL A 8 -47.57 0.38 -2.13
CA VAL A 8 -46.83 1.49 -2.78
C VAL A 8 -45.43 1.57 -2.17
N LEU A 9 -44.46 0.96 -2.83
CA LEU A 9 -43.04 1.13 -2.51
C LEU A 9 -42.67 2.61 -2.69
N SER A 10 -42.49 3.34 -1.59
CA SER A 10 -42.03 4.72 -1.66
C SER A 10 -40.56 4.73 -2.10
N THR A 11 -40.30 5.22 -3.32
CA THR A 11 -38.93 5.46 -3.78
C THR A 11 -38.29 6.54 -2.92
N PRO A 12 -37.03 6.38 -2.45
CA PRO A 12 -36.37 7.43 -1.69
C PRO A 12 -36.22 8.68 -2.57
N GLN A 13 -36.88 9.77 -2.16
CA GLN A 13 -36.79 11.04 -2.86
C GLN A 13 -35.34 11.53 -2.86
N ALA A 14 -34.77 11.69 -4.05
CA ALA A 14 -33.47 12.30 -4.23
C ALA A 14 -33.49 13.73 -3.65
N VAL A 15 -32.68 13.98 -2.63
CA VAL A 15 -32.46 15.32 -2.07
C VAL A 15 -31.95 16.22 -3.21
N LYS A 16 -32.78 17.17 -3.64
CA LYS A 16 -32.39 18.14 -4.68
C LYS A 16 -31.31 19.06 -4.09
N SER A 17 -30.10 19.00 -4.62
CA SER A 17 -29.04 19.98 -4.31
C SER A 17 -29.50 21.37 -4.75
N LYS A 18 -29.25 22.39 -3.91
CA LYS A 18 -29.72 23.76 -4.10
C LYS A 18 -28.93 24.52 -5.16
N ASP A 19 -27.73 24.05 -5.50
CA ASP A 19 -26.83 24.67 -6.45
C ASP A 19 -26.92 24.01 -7.84
N PRO A 20 -27.22 24.75 -8.92
CA PRO A 20 -27.37 24.19 -10.27
C PRO A 20 -26.07 23.64 -10.87
N ASN A 21 -24.92 23.99 -10.29
CA ASN A 21 -23.59 23.54 -10.73
C ASN A 21 -23.02 22.40 -9.88
N GLN A 22 -23.73 21.95 -8.84
CA GLN A 22 -23.25 20.84 -8.02
C GLN A 22 -23.68 19.52 -8.66
N PRO A 23 -22.73 18.66 -9.08
CA PRO A 23 -23.11 17.36 -9.62
C PRO A 23 -23.81 16.56 -8.52
N LEU A 24 -25.01 16.04 -8.80
CA LEU A 24 -25.71 15.12 -7.89
C LEU A 24 -24.82 13.88 -7.69
N THR A 25 -24.18 13.81 -6.53
CA THR A 25 -23.27 12.73 -6.16
C THR A 25 -24.09 11.51 -5.73
N TYR A 26 -24.53 10.70 -6.69
CA TYR A 26 -25.04 9.37 -6.40
C TYR A 26 -23.86 8.50 -5.92
N ARG A 27 -23.82 8.21 -4.61
CA ARG A 27 -22.70 7.50 -3.92
C ARG A 27 -22.24 6.22 -4.64
N TYR A 28 -23.14 5.54 -5.34
CA TYR A 28 -22.90 4.27 -6.01
C TYR A 28 -22.49 4.40 -7.49
N TRP A 29 -22.62 5.60 -8.10
CA TRP A 29 -22.30 5.85 -9.52
C TRP A 29 -21.11 6.81 -9.70
N THR A 30 -20.55 7.30 -8.60
CA THR A 30 -19.36 8.15 -8.64
C THR A 30 -18.12 7.32 -8.86
N ARG A 31 -17.48 7.48 -10.02
CA ARG A 31 -16.17 6.87 -10.32
C ARG A 31 -15.12 7.35 -9.29
N PRO A 32 -14.33 6.45 -8.69
CA PRO A 32 -13.19 6.84 -7.86
C PRO A 32 -12.25 7.77 -8.62
N THR A 33 -11.83 8.87 -7.98
CA THR A 33 -10.88 9.84 -8.55
C THR A 33 -9.46 9.28 -8.62
N HIS A 34 -9.19 8.22 -7.86
CA HIS A 34 -7.92 7.50 -7.87
C HIS A 34 -8.07 6.16 -8.59
N LEU A 35 -6.98 5.71 -9.21
CA LEU A 35 -6.91 4.38 -9.81
C LEU A 35 -7.02 3.35 -8.69
N GLN A 36 -7.86 2.34 -8.88
CA GLN A 36 -8.10 1.30 -7.89
C GLN A 36 -6.83 0.49 -7.59
N TYR A 37 -5.96 0.34 -8.59
CA TYR A 37 -4.75 -0.46 -8.45
C TYR A 37 -3.49 0.39 -8.47
N LYS A 38 -2.66 0.18 -7.44
CA LYS A 38 -1.36 0.86 -7.31
C LYS A 38 -0.42 0.60 -8.49
N TYR A 39 -0.53 -0.57 -9.15
CA TYR A 39 0.32 -0.91 -10.30
C TYR A 39 0.10 0.03 -11.50
N LEU A 40 -1.11 0.58 -11.67
CA LEU A 40 -1.40 1.52 -12.76
C LEU A 40 -0.63 2.84 -12.59
N TYR A 41 -0.45 3.28 -11.35
CA TYR A 41 0.39 4.44 -11.04
C TYR A 41 1.85 4.15 -11.37
N ASN A 42 2.37 3.00 -10.93
CA ASN A 42 3.75 2.60 -11.24
C ASN A 42 3.98 2.50 -12.75
N TYR A 43 3.02 1.96 -13.51
CA TYR A 43 3.08 1.91 -14.97
C TYR A 43 3.26 3.31 -15.58
N ARG A 44 2.44 4.27 -15.15
CA ARG A 44 2.54 5.66 -15.62
C ARG A 44 3.93 6.25 -15.37
N TYR A 45 4.41 6.15 -14.14
CA TYR A 45 5.70 6.71 -13.76
C TYR A 45 6.85 6.07 -14.56
N ASN A 46 6.88 4.74 -14.61
CA ASN A 46 7.93 3.99 -15.32
C ASN A 46 7.98 4.26 -16.83
N TYR A 47 6.85 4.56 -17.46
CA TYR A 47 6.78 4.73 -18.90
C TYR A 47 7.02 6.18 -19.32
N TYR A 48 6.47 7.15 -18.58
CA TYR A 48 6.44 8.53 -19.02
C TYR A 48 7.46 9.44 -18.33
N ASP A 49 7.87 9.16 -17.08
CA ASP A 49 8.66 10.13 -16.31
C ASP A 49 9.99 10.46 -16.99
N ASP A 50 10.72 9.45 -17.49
CA ASP A 50 12.01 9.67 -18.17
C ASP A 50 11.87 10.57 -19.42
N VAL A 51 10.75 10.45 -20.15
CA VAL A 51 10.47 11.21 -21.36
C VAL A 51 9.99 12.62 -21.02
N ILE A 52 9.13 12.75 -20.01
CA ILE A 52 8.66 14.04 -19.50
C ILE A 52 9.86 14.85 -19.02
N ASP A 53 10.74 14.25 -18.22
CA ASP A 53 11.98 14.87 -17.75
C ASP A 53 12.87 15.32 -18.89
N TYR A 54 12.98 14.50 -19.95
CA TYR A 54 13.74 14.86 -21.13
C TYR A 54 13.14 16.08 -21.85
N LEU A 55 11.83 16.10 -22.07
CA LEU A 55 11.13 17.20 -22.73
C LEU A 55 11.18 18.49 -21.92
N ASP A 56 11.02 18.40 -20.59
CA ASP A 56 11.06 19.55 -19.69
C ASP A 56 12.47 20.17 -19.60
N LYS A 57 13.53 19.34 -19.58
CA LYS A 57 14.90 19.87 -19.61
C LYS A 57 15.24 20.47 -20.97
N ARG A 58 14.79 19.83 -22.06
CA ARG A 58 14.96 20.35 -23.42
C ARG A 58 14.28 21.71 -23.60
N SER A 59 13.07 21.90 -23.08
CA SER A 59 12.35 23.18 -23.18
C SER A 59 13.06 24.31 -22.42
N LYS A 60 13.72 23.98 -21.31
CA LYS A 60 14.53 24.90 -20.51
C LYS A 60 15.94 25.16 -21.09
N GLY A 61 16.29 24.51 -22.20
CA GLY A 61 17.62 24.63 -22.83
C GLY A 61 18.71 23.83 -22.12
N LEU A 62 18.38 22.95 -21.17
CA LEU A 62 19.33 22.06 -20.54
C LEU A 62 19.58 20.85 -21.45
N THR A 63 20.85 20.53 -21.68
CA THR A 63 21.22 19.31 -22.40
C THR A 63 21.00 18.09 -21.50
N ARG A 64 20.19 17.14 -21.97
CA ARG A 64 19.98 15.84 -21.34
C ARG A 64 20.06 14.77 -22.42
N GLU A 65 20.61 13.62 -22.07
CA GLU A 65 20.58 12.45 -22.94
C GLU A 65 19.15 11.98 -23.18
N ILE A 66 18.88 11.52 -24.40
CA ILE A 66 17.62 10.87 -24.76
C ILE A 66 17.51 9.59 -23.94
N PRO A 67 16.36 9.32 -23.28
CA PRO A 67 16.20 8.11 -22.48
C PRO A 67 16.39 6.88 -23.35
N ARG A 68 17.16 5.91 -22.84
CA ARG A 68 17.43 4.67 -23.57
C ARG A 68 16.14 3.87 -23.78
N PRO A 69 16.00 3.17 -24.91
CA PRO A 69 14.92 2.21 -25.06
C PRO A 69 15.08 1.12 -24.00
N GLN A 70 14.05 0.94 -23.18
CA GLN A 70 13.99 -0.08 -22.14
C GLN A 70 12.75 -0.93 -22.36
N THR A 71 12.89 -2.23 -22.10
CA THR A 71 11.75 -3.14 -22.13
C THR A 71 10.84 -2.91 -20.93
N TRP A 72 9.58 -3.37 -21.03
CA TRP A 72 8.65 -3.28 -19.91
C TRP A 72 9.19 -4.00 -18.66
N ALA A 73 9.87 -5.14 -18.83
CA ALA A 73 10.44 -5.89 -17.72
C ALA A 73 11.52 -5.08 -16.96
N GLU A 74 12.41 -4.38 -17.68
CA GLU A 74 13.44 -3.52 -17.08
C GLU A 74 12.82 -2.34 -16.31
N ARG A 75 11.80 -1.73 -16.89
CA ARG A 75 11.05 -0.63 -16.28
C ARG A 75 10.30 -1.09 -15.02
N ALA A 76 9.67 -2.26 -15.06
CA ALA A 76 9.01 -2.85 -13.91
C ALA A 76 10.03 -3.19 -12.82
N LEU A 77 11.18 -3.77 -13.18
CA LEU A 77 12.27 -4.06 -12.26
C LEU A 77 12.74 -2.82 -11.51
N ARG A 78 12.86 -1.66 -12.19
CA ARG A 78 13.19 -0.37 -11.55
C ARG A 78 12.23 0.00 -10.40
N SER A 79 10.94 -0.26 -10.56
CA SER A 79 9.94 0.00 -9.49
C SER A 79 10.11 -0.91 -8.27
N PHE A 80 10.58 -2.14 -8.49
CA PHE A 80 10.81 -3.08 -7.39
C PHE A 80 12.16 -2.83 -6.71
N SER A 81 13.21 -2.50 -7.48
CA SER A 81 14.53 -2.18 -6.94
C SER A 81 14.53 -0.85 -6.20
N SER A 82 13.89 0.19 -6.72
CA SER A 82 13.82 1.50 -6.05
C SER A 82 13.05 1.45 -4.72
N ARG A 83 12.10 0.52 -4.60
CA ARG A 83 11.35 0.31 -3.34
C ARG A 83 12.13 -0.51 -2.31
N SER A 84 13.16 -1.25 -2.70
CA SER A 84 14.00 -2.01 -1.75
C SER A 84 14.84 -1.11 -0.82
N GLU A 85 14.94 0.19 -1.13
CA GLU A 85 15.53 1.21 -0.27
C GLU A 85 14.58 1.77 0.80
N THR A 86 13.50 1.06 1.17
CA THR A 86 12.78 1.37 2.42
C THR A 86 13.63 0.95 3.62
N PHE A 87 14.74 1.65 3.85
CA PHE A 87 15.57 1.56 5.05
C PHE A 87 14.77 1.78 6.35
N GLY A 88 13.57 2.37 6.27
CA GLY A 88 12.69 2.63 7.41
C GLY A 88 12.11 1.40 8.12
N ASP A 89 11.98 0.26 7.45
CA ASP A 89 11.46 -0.97 8.10
C ASP A 89 12.56 -1.79 8.79
N ARG A 90 13.84 -1.53 8.50
CA ARG A 90 14.96 -2.23 9.16
C ARG A 90 14.98 -2.02 10.68
N HIS A 91 14.51 -0.86 11.15
CA HIS A 91 14.47 -0.56 12.58
C HIS A 91 13.41 -1.40 13.29
N LYS A 92 12.22 -1.55 12.69
CA LYS A 92 11.14 -2.39 13.22
C LYS A 92 11.53 -3.87 13.21
N ASP A 93 12.20 -4.31 12.15
CA ASP A 93 12.73 -5.68 12.07
C ASP A 93 13.77 -5.91 13.16
N TRP A 94 14.66 -4.95 13.41
CA TRP A 94 15.65 -5.03 14.49
C TRP A 94 15.02 -5.04 15.89
N GLU A 95 14.00 -4.20 16.10
CA GLU A 95 13.22 -4.18 17.33
C GLU A 95 12.50 -5.52 17.56
N LEU A 96 11.86 -6.08 16.53
CA LEU A 96 11.23 -7.38 16.57
C LEU A 96 12.23 -8.49 16.92
N LEU A 97 13.41 -8.51 16.27
CA LEU A 97 14.44 -9.49 16.56
C LEU A 97 14.96 -9.38 17.99
N ASN A 98 15.10 -8.17 18.52
CA ASN A 98 15.57 -7.97 19.88
C ASN A 98 14.53 -8.34 20.93
N THR A 99 13.25 -8.03 20.71
CA THR A 99 12.18 -8.42 21.62
C THR A 99 12.04 -9.95 21.70
N ILE A 100 12.09 -10.64 20.56
CA ILE A 100 12.09 -12.12 20.51
C ILE A 100 13.33 -12.70 21.20
N ARG A 101 14.52 -12.14 20.95
CA ARG A 101 15.75 -12.59 21.62
C ARG A 101 15.68 -12.39 23.13
N ALA A 102 15.19 -11.24 23.60
CA ALA A 102 15.06 -10.95 25.01
C ALA A 102 14.08 -11.92 25.70
N SER A 103 12.91 -12.19 25.11
CA SER A 103 11.92 -13.10 25.68
C SER A 103 12.41 -14.54 25.73
N ASN A 104 13.06 -15.02 24.66
CA ASN A 104 13.66 -16.36 24.65
C ASN A 104 14.81 -16.48 25.65
N ASN A 105 15.69 -15.48 25.74
CA ASN A 105 16.79 -15.50 26.70
C ASN A 105 16.27 -15.57 28.15
N TYR A 106 15.21 -14.83 28.47
CA TYR A 106 14.55 -14.89 29.77
C TYR A 106 14.00 -16.29 30.07
N TYR A 107 13.25 -16.88 29.12
CA TYR A 107 12.73 -18.24 29.27
C TYR A 107 13.84 -19.28 29.42
N HIS A 108 14.89 -19.21 28.59
CA HIS A 108 16.03 -20.13 28.67
C HIS A 108 16.79 -19.99 29.99
N TYR A 109 16.99 -18.77 30.48
CA TYR A 109 17.66 -18.55 31.75
C TYR A 109 16.89 -19.19 32.91
N HIS A 110 15.59 -18.91 33.03
CA HIS A 110 14.77 -19.44 34.11
C HIS A 110 14.48 -20.93 34.00
N SER A 111 14.28 -21.46 32.79
CA SER A 111 14.10 -22.90 32.59
C SER A 111 15.37 -23.67 32.95
N ARG A 112 16.56 -23.19 32.54
CA ARG A 112 17.83 -23.81 32.95
C ARG A 112 18.05 -23.74 34.45
N ASP A 113 17.85 -22.58 35.07
CA ASP A 113 17.98 -22.40 36.53
C ASP A 113 17.00 -23.27 37.33
N TYR A 114 15.78 -23.45 36.83
CA TYR A 114 14.82 -24.35 37.44
C TYR A 114 15.25 -25.82 37.36
N ILE A 115 15.69 -26.26 36.17
CA ILE A 115 16.14 -27.64 35.96
C ILE A 115 17.37 -27.94 36.82
N THR A 116 18.34 -27.00 36.89
CA THR A 116 19.56 -27.17 37.69
C THR A 116 19.25 -27.28 39.18
N LYS A 117 18.33 -26.46 39.69
CA LYS A 117 17.91 -26.49 41.10
C LYS A 117 17.08 -27.72 41.46
N ARG A 118 16.14 -28.10 40.60
CA ARG A 118 15.19 -29.20 40.88
C ARG A 118 15.81 -30.57 40.65
N TYR A 119 16.72 -30.70 39.69
CA TYR A 119 17.30 -31.97 39.28
C TYR A 119 18.84 -31.89 39.20
N PRO A 120 19.54 -31.62 40.31
CA PRO A 120 21.00 -31.55 40.33
C PRO A 120 21.66 -32.89 39.95
N ALA A 121 20.97 -34.00 40.19
CA ALA A 121 21.43 -35.35 39.84
C ALA A 121 21.43 -35.65 38.34
N LEU A 122 20.79 -34.83 37.50
CA LEU A 122 20.80 -35.00 36.03
C LEU A 122 21.94 -34.23 35.35
N LEU A 123 22.74 -33.47 36.11
CA LEU A 123 23.83 -32.63 35.60
C LEU A 123 25.23 -33.23 35.83
N TYR A 124 25.31 -34.42 36.42
CA TYR A 124 26.49 -35.26 36.60
C TYR A 124 26.24 -36.63 35.97
#